data_AF-A0A349K239-F1
#
_entry.id   AF-A0A349K239-F1
#
_cell.length_a   1.000
_cell.length_b   1.000
_cell.length_c   1.000
_cell.angle_alpha   90.00
_cell.angle_beta   90.00
_cell.angle_gamma   90.00
#
_symmetry.space_group_name_H-M   'P 1'
#
loop_
_entity.id
_entity.type
_entity.pdbx_description
1 polymer ?
#
loop_
_entity_poly.entity_id
_entity_poly.type
_entity_poly.pdbx_seq_one_letter_code
_entity_poly.pdbx_strand_id
1 'polypeptide(L)'
;MIALRYIALFLLPSVAIGKDVFQEDVRPVLQQHCFACHGPEKQKGKIRLDQLDPDMVNGNAAETWHDALNMLNRGEMPPEDEPQLSAVERRGLVGWLTGELRRAADVRR
;
A
#
# COMPACT_ATOMS: atom_id res chain seq x y z
N MET A 1 -45.46 7.88 30.67
CA MET A 1 -44.54 7.11 31.53
C MET A 1 -43.91 6.01 30.69
N ILE A 2 -42.61 6.19 30.40
CA ILE A 2 -41.54 5.20 30.13
C ILE A 2 -41.88 3.93 29.32
N ALA A 3 -41.31 3.85 28.12
CA ALA A 3 -40.66 2.64 27.58
C ALA A 3 -39.82 3.08 26.35
N LEU A 4 -38.72 3.80 26.56
CA LEU A 4 -37.36 3.28 26.76
C LEU A 4 -36.83 2.45 25.56
N ARG A 5 -36.26 3.19 24.60
CA ARG A 5 -34.96 2.96 23.96
C ARG A 5 -34.76 1.63 23.21
N TYR A 6 -35.12 1.65 21.92
CA TYR A 6 -34.36 0.92 20.90
C TYR A 6 -33.00 1.62 20.72
N ILE A 7 -31.98 1.16 21.43
CA ILE A 7 -30.59 1.40 21.03
C ILE A 7 -30.09 0.07 20.51
N ALA A 8 -30.37 -0.20 19.23
CA ALA A 8 -29.60 -1.17 18.48
C ALA A 8 -28.19 -0.59 18.38
N LEU A 9 -27.30 -1.07 19.25
CA LEU A 9 -25.88 -0.81 19.20
C LEU A 9 -25.37 -1.52 17.92
N PHE A 10 -25.44 -0.81 16.79
CA PHE A 10 -24.72 -1.19 15.59
C PHE A 10 -23.24 -1.15 15.94
N LEU A 11 -22.68 -2.33 16.22
CA LEU A 11 -21.25 -2.59 16.16
C LEU A 11 -20.81 -2.23 14.73
N LEU A 12 -20.40 -0.98 14.53
CA LEU A 12 -19.66 -0.60 13.34
C LEU A 12 -18.38 -1.46 13.38
N PRO A 13 -18.17 -2.36 12.41
CA PRO A 13 -16.93 -3.11 12.36
C PRO A 13 -15.80 -2.08 12.30
N SER A 14 -14.88 -2.19 13.25
CA SER A 14 -13.70 -1.33 13.29
C SER A 14 -12.98 -1.55 11.97
N VAL A 15 -12.89 -0.48 11.20
CA VAL A 15 -12.48 -0.52 9.82
C VAL A 15 -10.96 -0.73 9.78
N ALA A 16 -10.52 -1.98 9.67
CA ALA A 16 -9.12 -2.37 9.51
C ALA A 16 -8.63 -2.22 8.06
N ILE A 17 -9.02 -1.14 7.36
CA ILE A 17 -8.82 -0.96 5.90
C ILE A 17 -7.37 -1.18 5.44
N GLY A 18 -6.37 -0.75 6.22
CA GLY A 18 -4.99 -0.65 5.71
C GLY A 18 -4.30 -2.00 5.48
N LYS A 19 -4.47 -2.95 6.41
CA LYS A 19 -3.81 -4.26 6.32
C LYS A 19 -4.50 -5.19 5.32
N ASP A 20 -5.83 -5.16 5.29
CA ASP A 20 -6.61 -6.03 4.43
C ASP A 20 -6.41 -5.65 2.96
N VAL A 21 -6.47 -4.35 2.62
CA VAL A 21 -6.20 -3.85 1.26
C VAL A 21 -4.79 -4.17 0.80
N PHE A 22 -3.79 -4.07 1.68
CA PHE A 22 -2.41 -4.39 1.26
C PHE A 22 -2.28 -5.87 0.87
N GLN A 23 -2.81 -6.79 1.66
CA GLN A 23 -2.65 -8.22 1.39
C GLN A 23 -3.45 -8.69 0.18
N GLU A 24 -4.66 -8.16 -0.01
CA GLU A 24 -5.59 -8.62 -1.04
C GLU A 24 -5.37 -7.93 -2.39
N ASP A 25 -5.08 -6.63 -2.40
CA ASP A 25 -5.04 -5.85 -3.64
C ASP A 25 -3.61 -5.46 -4.06
N VAL A 26 -2.76 -5.09 -3.09
CA VAL A 26 -1.45 -4.48 -3.38
C VAL A 26 -0.36 -5.54 -3.52
N ARG A 27 -0.27 -6.45 -2.55
CA ARG A 27 0.78 -7.48 -2.49
C ARG A 27 0.79 -8.37 -3.74
N PRO A 28 -0.35 -8.80 -4.31
CA PRO A 28 -0.34 -9.59 -5.55
C PRO A 28 0.29 -8.83 -6.72
N VAL A 29 0.00 -7.54 -6.86
CA VAL A 29 0.59 -6.69 -7.90
C VAL A 29 2.11 -6.56 -7.70
N LEU A 30 2.56 -6.33 -6.46
CA LEU A 30 3.99 -6.29 -6.14
C LEU A 30 4.69 -7.62 -6.41
N GLN A 31 4.02 -8.73 -6.11
CA GLN A 31 4.54 -10.07 -6.38
C GLN A 31 4.73 -10.32 -7.88
N GLN A 32 3.76 -9.90 -8.69
CA GLN A 32 3.78 -10.09 -10.13
C GLN A 32 4.81 -9.20 -10.84
N HIS A 33 4.95 -7.94 -10.41
CA HIS A 33 5.72 -6.94 -11.16
C HIS A 33 6.99 -6.43 -10.49
N CYS A 34 7.16 -6.65 -9.18
CA CYS A 34 8.23 -5.99 -8.42
C CYS A 34 9.20 -6.98 -7.75
N PHE A 35 8.70 -8.09 -7.20
CA PHE A 35 9.51 -8.99 -6.37
C PHE A 35 10.60 -9.76 -7.15
N ALA A 36 10.46 -9.93 -8.47
CA ALA A 36 11.52 -10.52 -9.28
C ALA A 36 12.83 -9.70 -9.22
N CYS A 37 12.73 -8.38 -9.09
CA CYS A 37 13.90 -7.48 -8.98
C CYS A 37 14.17 -6.93 -7.58
N HIS A 38 13.14 -6.88 -6.72
CA HIS A 38 13.17 -6.29 -5.38
C HIS A 38 12.68 -7.28 -4.31
N GLY A 39 13.09 -8.53 -4.44
CA GLY A 39 12.69 -9.65 -3.60
C GLY A 39 13.88 -10.47 -3.07
N PRO A 40 13.66 -11.73 -2.65
CA PRO A 40 14.72 -12.53 -2.05
C PRO A 40 15.86 -12.86 -3.01
N GLU A 41 15.54 -13.13 -4.28
CA GLU A 41 16.52 -13.54 -5.30
C GLU A 41 17.36 -12.38 -5.83
N LYS A 42 16.78 -11.16 -5.88
CA LYS A 42 17.43 -9.97 -6.41
C LYS A 42 16.99 -8.74 -5.62
N GLN A 43 17.96 -7.91 -5.26
CA GLN A 43 17.76 -6.73 -4.41
C GLN A 43 18.23 -5.48 -5.14
N LYS A 44 17.64 -5.21 -6.31
CA LYS A 44 18.02 -4.04 -7.12
C LYS A 44 17.81 -2.77 -6.29
N GLY A 45 18.79 -1.88 -6.29
CA GLY A 45 18.77 -0.69 -5.45
C GLY A 45 18.84 -0.97 -3.93
N LYS A 46 19.21 -2.18 -3.51
CA LYS A 46 19.23 -2.62 -2.09
C LYS A 46 17.86 -2.57 -1.41
N ILE A 47 16.78 -2.77 -2.18
CA ILE A 47 15.41 -2.76 -1.68
C ILE A 47 14.83 -4.20 -1.64
N ARG A 48 14.11 -4.50 -0.55
CA ARG A 48 13.38 -5.75 -0.31
C ARG A 48 11.88 -5.47 -0.13
N LEU A 49 11.17 -5.26 -1.22
CA LEU A 49 9.73 -4.92 -1.19
C LEU A 49 8.87 -6.08 -0.64
N ASP A 50 9.36 -7.31 -0.72
CA ASP A 50 8.68 -8.49 -0.17
C ASP A 50 8.65 -8.53 1.38
N GLN A 51 9.57 -7.80 2.02
CA GLN A 51 9.71 -7.68 3.47
C GLN A 51 9.41 -6.28 4.01
N LEU A 52 9.17 -5.31 3.12
CA LEU A 52 8.95 -3.92 3.50
C LEU A 52 7.63 -3.79 4.26
N ASP A 53 7.65 -3.14 5.42
CA ASP A 53 6.46 -2.93 6.24
C ASP A 53 5.45 -2.03 5.50
N PRO A 54 4.22 -2.51 5.23
CA PRO A 54 3.22 -1.70 4.55
C PRO A 54 2.58 -0.62 5.43
N ASP A 55 2.76 -0.65 6.76
CA ASP A 55 2.24 0.39 7.65
C ASP A 55 3.11 1.65 7.54
N MET A 56 2.68 2.63 6.74
CA MET A 56 3.39 3.89 6.58
C MET A 56 3.10 4.89 7.70
N VAL A 57 2.04 4.66 8.49
CA VAL A 57 1.63 5.54 9.58
C VAL A 57 2.49 5.28 10.82
N ASN A 58 2.55 4.02 11.25
CA ASN A 58 3.26 3.60 12.46
C ASN A 58 4.60 2.90 12.17
N GLY A 59 4.80 2.41 10.96
CA GLY A 59 6.05 1.76 10.56
C GLY A 59 7.16 2.75 10.20
N ASN A 60 8.30 2.19 9.81
CA ASN A 60 9.53 2.95 9.51
C ASN A 60 9.85 3.04 8.01
N ALA A 61 8.99 2.49 7.15
CA ALA A 61 9.24 2.33 5.72
C ALA A 61 8.63 3.44 4.84
N ALA A 62 8.02 4.47 5.42
CA ALA A 62 7.28 5.50 4.68
C ALA A 62 8.14 6.21 3.61
N GLU A 63 9.41 6.50 3.90
CA GLU A 63 10.32 7.12 2.94
C GLU A 63 10.58 6.22 1.73
N THR A 64 10.84 4.93 1.96
CA THR A 64 11.04 3.95 0.87
C THR A 64 9.79 3.79 0.01
N TRP A 65 8.60 3.82 0.61
CA TRP A 65 7.35 3.82 -0.15
C TRP A 65 7.10 5.11 -0.93
N HIS A 66 7.54 6.26 -0.40
CA HIS A 66 7.51 7.52 -1.12
C HIS A 66 8.42 7.49 -2.35
N ASP A 67 9.62 6.93 -2.23
CA ASP A 67 10.52 6.73 -3.37
C ASP A 67 9.90 5.79 -4.41
N ALA A 68 9.29 4.68 -3.98
CA ALA A 68 8.60 3.77 -4.88
C ALA A 68 7.46 4.48 -5.66
N LEU A 69 6.66 5.31 -4.98
CA LEU A 69 5.63 6.13 -5.62
C LEU A 69 6.25 7.08 -6.66
N ASN A 70 7.38 7.71 -6.35
CA ASN A 70 8.06 8.60 -7.27
C ASN A 70 8.56 7.88 -8.53
N MET A 71 9.15 6.68 -8.40
CA MET A 71 9.56 5.85 -9.56
C MET A 71 8.34 5.47 -10.42
N LEU A 72 7.22 5.08 -9.80
CA LEU A 72 5.98 4.72 -10.49
C LEU A 72 5.39 5.91 -11.26
N ASN A 73 5.40 7.10 -10.65
CA ASN A 73 4.89 8.34 -11.26
C ASN A 73 5.75 8.80 -12.45
N ARG A 74 7.06 8.52 -12.42
CA ARG A 74 7.95 8.79 -13.56
C ARG A 74 7.88 7.72 -14.65
N GLY A 75 7.17 6.62 -14.41
CA GLY A 75 7.11 5.49 -15.35
C GLY A 75 8.41 4.68 -15.44
N GLU A 76 9.32 4.84 -14.47
CA GLU A 76 10.60 4.13 -14.43
C GLU A 76 10.46 2.70 -13.91
N MET A 77 9.34 2.39 -13.26
CA MET A 77 9.01 1.07 -12.74
C MET A 77 7.64 0.58 -13.23
N PRO A 78 7.54 -0.69 -13.64
CA PRO A 78 8.66 -1.63 -13.92
C PRO A 78 9.58 -1.13 -15.06
N PRO A 79 10.84 -1.58 -15.15
CA PRO A 79 11.73 -1.26 -16.28
C PRO A 79 11.12 -1.64 -17.63
N GLU A 80 11.52 -0.97 -18.71
CA GLU A 80 10.91 -1.14 -20.04
C GLU A 80 10.98 -2.56 -20.62
N ASP A 81 11.98 -3.35 -20.20
CA ASP A 81 12.20 -4.74 -20.59
C ASP A 81 11.41 -5.75 -19.75
N GLU A 82 10.67 -5.29 -18.74
CA GLU A 82 9.86 -6.12 -17.85
C GLU A 82 8.35 -5.96 -18.11
N PRO A 83 7.53 -6.97 -17.74
CA PRO A 83 6.07 -6.87 -17.84
C PRO A 83 5.52 -5.64 -17.11
N GLN A 84 4.94 -4.73 -17.89
CA GLN A 84 4.38 -3.48 -17.39
C GLN A 84 3.07 -3.69 -16.64
N LEU A 85 2.80 -2.80 -15.69
CA LEU A 85 1.51 -2.70 -15.00
C LEU A 85 0.41 -2.35 -16.00
N SER A 86 -0.73 -3.03 -15.91
CA SER A 86 -1.94 -2.56 -16.56
C SER A 86 -2.37 -1.20 -16.00
N ALA A 87 -3.22 -0.48 -16.75
CA ALA A 87 -3.73 0.80 -16.28
C ALA A 87 -4.55 0.68 -14.98
N VAL A 88 -5.20 -0.46 -14.73
CA VAL A 88 -5.96 -0.72 -13.50
C VAL A 88 -5.01 -0.94 -12.32
N GLU A 89 -4.02 -1.81 -12.48
CA GLU A 89 -3.03 -2.10 -11.43
C GLU A 89 -2.22 -0.85 -11.07
N ARG A 90 -1.76 -0.08 -12.07
CA ARG A 90 -1.03 1.17 -11.84
C ARG A 90 -1.87 2.16 -11.03
N ARG A 91 -3.15 2.35 -11.38
CA ARG A 91 -4.04 3.24 -10.62
C ARG A 91 -4.27 2.74 -9.21
N GLY A 92 -4.50 1.45 -9.01
CA GLY A 92 -4.67 0.85 -7.69
C GLY A 92 -3.45 1.04 -6.80
N LEU A 93 -2.27 0.69 -7.31
CA LEU A 93 -1.01 0.79 -6.57
C LEU A 93 -0.65 2.24 -6.22
N VAL A 94 -0.72 3.15 -7.20
CA VAL A 94 -0.45 4.59 -6.98
C VAL A 94 -1.47 5.19 -6.01
N GLY A 95 -2.74 4.81 -6.13
CA GLY A 95 -3.82 5.26 -5.24
C GLY A 95 -3.59 4.82 -3.79
N TRP A 96 -3.22 3.56 -3.58
CA TRP A 96 -2.87 3.04 -2.25
C TRP A 96 -1.67 3.78 -1.65
N LEU A 97 -0.54 3.87 -2.37
CA LEU A 97 0.67 4.57 -1.91
C LEU A 97 0.38 6.02 -1.52
N THR A 98 -0.34 6.75 -2.37
CA THR A 98 -0.71 8.15 -2.12
C THR A 98 -1.60 8.28 -0.88
N GLY A 99 -2.56 7.38 -0.71
CA GLY A 99 -3.47 7.36 0.42
C GLY A 99 -2.76 7.07 1.74
N GLU A 100 -1.90 6.04 1.80
CA GLU A 100 -1.14 5.68 3.00
C GLU A 100 -0.15 6.78 3.39
N LEU A 101 0.63 7.29 2.43
CA LEU A 101 1.61 8.36 2.67
C LEU A 101 0.95 9.64 3.14
N ARG A 102 -0.22 9.99 2.60
CA ARG A 102 -0.99 11.14 3.07
C ARG A 102 -1.43 10.94 4.52
N ARG A 103 -1.98 9.77 4.88
CA ARG A 103 -2.37 9.49 6.27
C ARG A 103 -1.17 9.56 7.21
N ALA A 104 -0.03 9.02 6.79
CA ALA A 104 1.20 9.09 7.55
C ALA A 104 1.66 10.54 7.78
N ALA A 105 1.58 11.39 6.75
CA ALA A 105 1.92 12.81 6.86
C ALA A 105 0.94 13.57 7.75
N ASP A 106 -0.37 13.28 7.66
CA ASP A 106 -1.40 13.94 8.46
C ASP A 106 -1.26 13.62 9.96
N VAL A 107 -0.81 12.41 10.32
CA VAL A 107 -0.54 12.02 11.73
C VAL A 107 0.72 12.68 12.30
N ARG A 108 1.69 13.02 11.45
CA ARG A 108 2.97 13.63 11.86
C ARG A 108 2.93 15.16 11.95
N ARG A 109 1.81 15.77 11.55
CA ARG A 109 1.59 17.21 11.60
C ARG A 109 1.14 17.65 12.99
#